data_AF-A0A4Q0IPH7-F1
#
_entry.id   AF-A0A4Q0IPH7-F1
#
_cell.length_a   1.000
_cell.length_b   1.000
_cell.length_c   1.000
_cell.angle_alpha   90.00
_cell.angle_beta   90.00
_cell.angle_gamma   90.00
#
_symmetry.space_group_name_H-M   'P 1'
#
loop_
_entity.id
_entity.type
_entity.pdbx_description
1 polymer ?
#
loop_
_entity_poly.entity_id
_entity_poly.type
_entity_poly.pdbx_seq_one_letter_code
_entity_poly.pdbx_strand_id
1 'polypeptide(L)' 'MLPSTCSKVSLRQRPIKNDRLSLYLDYYPAIRNPRTMKMSRREYLGFYIFANP' A
#
# COMPACT_ATOMS: atom_id res chain seq x y z
N MET A 1 18.24 15.91 -9.60
CA MET A 1 17.98 14.49 -9.88
C MET A 1 17.40 13.87 -8.62
N LEU A 2 16.14 13.45 -8.62
CA LEU A 2 15.61 12.64 -7.52
C LEU A 2 16.35 11.29 -7.55
N PRO A 3 16.90 10.79 -6.44
CA PRO A 3 17.57 9.51 -6.44
C PRO A 3 16.59 8.45 -6.92
N SER A 4 17.00 7.66 -7.91
CA SER A 4 16.30 6.45 -8.35
C SER A 4 16.44 5.38 -7.26
N THR A 5 15.95 5.64 -6.05
CA THR A 5 15.91 4.64 -5.00
C THR A 5 14.94 3.56 -5.47
N CYS A 6 15.49 2.40 -5.86
CA CYS A 6 14.71 1.24 -6.25
C CYS A 6 13.80 0.87 -5.06
N SER A 7 12.56 1.35 -5.10
CA SER A 7 11.61 1.23 -4.00
C SER A 7 10.95 -0.13 -4.15
N LYS A 8 11.16 -1.02 -3.20
CA LYS A 8 10.48 -2.33 -3.22
C LYS A 8 9.01 -2.08 -2.94
N VAL A 9 8.17 -2.44 -3.91
CA VAL A 9 6.72 -2.41 -3.77
C VAL A 9 6.24 -3.83 -3.53
N SER A 10 5.44 -4.04 -2.50
CA SER A 10 4.84 -5.34 -2.21
C SER A 10 3.35 -5.17 -1.93
N LEU A 11 2.53 -5.98 -2.60
CA LEU A 11 1.11 -6.07 -2.29
C LEU A 11 0.94 -6.87 -1.00
N ARG A 12 0.27 -6.29 -0.01
CA ARG A 12 -0.03 -6.93 1.26
C ARG A 12 -1.53 -6.87 1.53
N GLN A 13 -1.97 -7.80 2.36
CA GLN A 13 -3.35 -7.89 2.81
C GLN A 13 -3.48 -7.65 4.31
N ARG A 14 -4.60 -7.09 4.73
CA ARG A 14 -4.97 -6.88 6.13
C ARG A 14 -6.41 -7.34 6.35
N PRO A 15 -6.70 -8.16 7.37
CA PRO A 15 -8.06 -8.48 7.76
C PRO A 15 -8.85 -7.23 8.16
N ILE A 16 -10.07 -7.13 7.64
CA ILE A 16 -11.09 -6.14 8.03
C ILE A 16 -12.35 -6.88 8.51
N LYS A 17 -13.40 -6.13 8.87
CA LYS A 17 -14.66 -6.73 9.35
C LYS A 17 -15.35 -7.60 8.29
N ASN A 18 -16.16 -8.55 8.75
CA ASN A 18 -17.03 -9.43 7.95
C ASN A 18 -16.25 -10.32 6.97
N ASP A 19 -15.19 -10.97 7.43
CA ASP A 19 -14.36 -11.90 6.64
C ASP A 19 -13.90 -11.32 5.31
N ARG A 20 -13.49 -10.05 5.34
CA ARG A 20 -12.93 -9.34 4.20
C ARG A 20 -11.47 -9.01 4.45
N LEU A 21 -10.71 -8.92 3.37
CA LEU A 21 -9.30 -8.53 3.37
C LEU A 21 -9.15 -7.23 2.58
N SER A 22 -8.58 -6.20 3.20
CA SER A 22 -8.19 -4.99 2.50
C SER A 22 -6.78 -5.14 1.94
N LEU A 23 -6.59 -4.69 0.70
CA LEU A 23 -5.31 -4.72 0.02
C LEU A 23 -4.62 -3.35 0.07
N TYR A 24 -3.31 -3.38 0.31
CA TYR A 24 -2.50 -2.17 0.35
C TYR A 24 -1.10 -2.43 -0.22
N LEU A 25 -0.52 -1.38 -0.81
CA LEU A 25 0.86 -1.38 -1.26
C LEU A 25 1.76 -0.97 -0.09
N ASP A 26 2.81 -1.75 0.18
CA ASP A 26 3.88 -1.42 1.12
C ASP A 26 5.13 -1.03 0.32
N TYR A 27 5.54 0.22 0.47
CA TYR A 27 6.72 0.80 -0.17
C TYR A 27 7.89 0.81 0.83
N TYR A 28 8.99 0.14 0.49
CA TYR A 28 10.20 0.15 1.32
C TYR A 28 11.45 0.56 0.52
N PRO A 29 12.12 1.69 0.89
CA PRO A 29 11.74 2.65 1.94
C PRO A 29 10.45 3.42 1.59
N ALA A 30 9.93 4.20 2.55
CA ALA A 30 8.77 5.05 2.30
C ALA A 30 9.03 5.99 1.11
N ILE A 31 8.02 6.22 0.27
CA ILE A 31 8.11 7.09 -0.91
C ILE A 31 7.35 8.40 -0.69
N ARG A 32 7.74 9.46 -1.40
CA ARG A 32 7.02 10.74 -1.37
C ARG A 32 5.80 10.65 -2.30
N ASN A 33 4.60 10.83 -1.75
CA ASN A 33 3.39 10.90 -2.56
C ASN A 33 3.44 12.19 -3.40
N PRO A 34 3.34 12.12 -4.74
CA PRO A 34 3.51 13.28 -5.61
C PRO A 34 2.37 14.30 -5.50
N ARG A 35 1.19 13.89 -5.01
CA ARG A 35 0.02 14.75 -4.86
C ARG A 35 0.00 15.46 -3.51
N THR A 36 0.29 14.74 -2.44
CA THR A 36 0.23 15.29 -1.06
C THR A 36 1.57 15.79 -0.55
N MET A 37 2.66 15.46 -1.25
CA MET A 37 4.05 15.76 -0.86
C MET A 37 4.49 15.16 0.47
N LYS A 38 3.68 14.28 1.07
CA LYS A 38 3.98 13.56 2.31
C LYS A 38 4.68 12.25 2.02
N MET A 39 5.57 11.83 2.92
CA MET A 39 6.14 10.49 2.88
C MET A 39 5.06 9.47 3.25
N SER A 40 4.85 8.48 2.39
CA SER A 40 3.91 7.38 2.63
C SER A 40 4.63 6.05 2.47
N ARG A 41 4.37 5.15 3.42
CA ARG A 41 4.82 3.77 3.38
C ARG A 41 3.73 2.82 2.91
N ARG A 42 2.47 3.12 3.24
CA ARG A 42 1.33 2.24 2.98
C ARG A 42 0.26 3.01 2.23
N GLU A 43 -0.20 2.46 1.12
CA GLU A 43 -1.30 3.02 0.34
C GLU A 43 -2.40 1.96 0.16
N TYR A 44 -3.58 2.24 0.71
CA TYR A 44 -4.74 1.36 0.60
C TYR A 44 -5.39 1.51 -0.77
N LEU A 45 -5.71 0.40 -1.42
CA LEU A 45 -6.26 0.40 -2.77
C LEU A 45 -7.75 0.81 -2.83
N GLY A 46 -8.42 0.91 -1.69
CA GLY A 46 -9.83 1.32 -1.61
C GLY A 46 -10.85 0.21 -1.87
N PHE A 47 -10.40 -1.01 -2.19
CA PHE A 47 -11.26 -2.20 -2.31
C PHE A 47 -10.83 -3.32 -1.36
N TYR A 48 -11.71 -4.31 -1.23
CA TYR A 48 -11.51 -5.49 -0.41
C TYR A 48 -11.92 -6.75 -1.17
N ILE A 49 -11.34 -7.87 -0.78
CA ILE A 49 -11.71 -9.20 -1.24
C ILE A 49 -12.35 -9.97 -0.07
N PHE A 50 -13.15 -10.99 -0.36
CA PHE A 50 -13.62 -11.92 0.67
C PHE A 50 -12.50 -12.90 1.03
N ALA A 51 -12.30 -13.16 2.32
CA ALA A 51 -11.28 -14.09 2.80
C ALA A 51 -11.63 -15.54 2.44
N ASN A 52 -12.93 -15.85 2.42
CA ASN A 52 -13.49 -17.13 1.99
C ASN A 52 -14.37 -16.85 0.76
N PRO A 53 -13.97 -17.29 -0.45
CA PRO A 53 -14.72 -17.08 -1.68
C PRO A 53 -16.00 -17.91 -1.78
#